data_AF-A5DWP9-F1
#
_entry.id   AF-A5DWP9-F1
#
_cell.length_a   1.000
_cell.length_b   1.000
_cell.length_c   1.000
_cell.angle_alpha   90.00
_cell.angle_beta   90.00
_cell.angle_gamma   90.00
#
_symmetry.space_group_name_H-M   'P 1'
#
loop_
_entity.id
_entity.type
_entity.pdbx_description
1 polymer ?
#
loop_
_entity_poly.entity_id
_entity_poly.type
_entity_poly.pdbx_seq_one_letter_code
_entity_poly.pdbx_strand_id
1 'polypeptide(L)'
;MFSLGIRRSVQSTATFKRSFTTAYRLRNEAIEAVPKTNKVESSCKAGTVLNLKVFKKGDEPVALEDSEYPEWLWNMIEPNKNLDEIKNENFLRWRKIKLLKANNNKIKANNFLSKM
;
A
#
# COMPACT_ATOMS: atom_id res chain seq x y z
N MET A 1 40.61 -50.32 38.30
CA MET A 1 40.50 -49.89 36.89
C MET A 1 39.22 -49.05 36.80
N PHE A 2 39.33 -47.74 37.05
CA PHE A 2 38.18 -46.84 37.21
C PHE A 2 37.78 -46.26 35.85
N SER A 3 36.56 -46.56 35.40
CA SER A 3 35.94 -45.93 34.22
C SER A 3 35.21 -44.66 34.67
N LEU A 4 35.78 -43.49 34.34
CA LEU A 4 35.08 -42.21 34.50
C LEU A 4 34.11 -42.00 33.35
N GLY A 5 32.81 -42.10 33.64
CA GLY A 5 31.74 -41.71 32.72
C GLY A 5 31.60 -40.17 32.67
N ILE A 6 31.84 -39.58 31.50
CA ILE A 6 31.56 -38.16 31.24
C ILE A 6 30.06 -37.98 31.02
N ARG A 7 29.35 -37.46 32.04
CA ARG A 7 27.98 -36.97 31.89
C ARG A 7 28.02 -35.59 31.23
N ARG A 8 27.61 -35.49 29.97
CA ARG A 8 27.38 -34.19 29.32
C ARG A 8 26.03 -33.62 29.79
N SER A 9 26.09 -32.59 30.64
CA SER A 9 24.95 -31.76 31.02
C SER A 9 24.57 -30.85 29.85
N VAL A 10 23.39 -31.03 29.27
CA VAL A 10 22.81 -30.08 28.32
C VAL A 10 21.90 -29.13 29.11
N GLN A 11 22.36 -27.91 29.35
CA GLN A 11 21.51 -26.86 29.91
C GLN A 11 20.62 -26.30 28.80
N SER A 12 19.31 -26.52 28.93
CA SER A 12 18.29 -25.91 28.06
C SER A 12 18.15 -24.43 28.42
N THR A 13 18.57 -23.53 27.53
CA THR A 13 18.30 -22.10 27.67
C THR A 13 16.95 -21.77 27.03
N ALA A 14 15.90 -21.74 27.86
CA ALA A 14 14.60 -21.25 27.43
C ALA A 14 14.70 -19.75 27.14
N THR A 15 14.67 -19.37 25.86
CA THR A 15 14.61 -17.97 25.44
C THR A 15 13.19 -17.44 25.66
N PHE A 16 13.02 -16.61 26.68
CA PHE A 16 11.77 -15.88 26.93
C PHE A 16 11.57 -14.86 25.80
N LYS A 17 10.66 -15.15 24.86
CA LYS A 17 10.28 -14.21 23.80
C LYS A 17 9.49 -13.06 24.42
N ARG A 18 10.16 -11.94 24.68
CA ARG A 18 9.54 -10.69 25.12
C ARG A 18 8.56 -10.22 24.05
N SER A 19 7.27 -10.38 24.29
CA SER A 19 6.18 -9.94 23.43
C SER A 19 6.03 -8.41 23.50
N PHE A 20 6.84 -7.69 22.73
CA PHE A 20 6.52 -6.32 22.37
C PHE A 20 5.28 -6.38 21.47
N THR A 21 4.09 -5.94 21.92
CA THR A 21 3.00 -5.48 21.00
C THR A 21 1.66 -5.15 21.68
N THR A 22 1.47 -5.23 22.99
CA THR A 22 0.19 -4.78 23.60
C THR A 22 -0.12 -3.32 23.26
N ALA A 23 0.87 -2.42 23.33
CA ALA A 23 0.71 -1.03 22.92
C ALA A 23 0.44 -0.84 21.40
N TYR A 24 0.99 -1.73 20.56
CA TYR A 24 0.75 -1.69 19.11
C TYR A 24 -0.67 -2.17 18.75
N ARG A 25 -1.17 -3.20 19.44
CA ARG A 25 -2.53 -3.72 19.26
C ARG A 25 -3.59 -2.69 19.65
N LEU A 26 -3.43 -2.05 20.82
CA LEU A 26 -4.36 -1.01 21.28
C LEU A 26 -4.37 0.21 20.34
N ARG A 27 -3.22 0.58 19.76
CA ARG A 27 -3.15 1.67 18.77
C ARG A 27 -3.89 1.32 17.48
N ASN A 28 -3.82 0.08 17.02
CA ASN A 28 -4.50 -0.35 15.80
C ASN A 28 -6.02 -0.47 15.99
N GLU A 29 -6.49 -0.99 17.12
CA GLU A 29 -7.93 -1.03 17.47
C GLU A 29 -8.55 0.38 17.54
N ALA A 30 -7.82 1.35 18.07
CA ALA A 30 -8.27 2.75 18.11
C ALA A 30 -8.34 3.41 16.72
N ILE A 31 -7.62 2.90 15.71
CA ILE A 31 -7.68 3.40 14.32
C ILE A 31 -8.92 2.86 13.60
N GLU A 32 -9.41 1.68 13.95
CA GLU A 32 -10.59 1.04 13.33
C GLU A 32 -11.93 1.55 13.88
N ALA A 33 -11.95 2.20 15.05
CA ALA A 33 -13.18 2.64 15.72
C ALA A 33 -13.73 4.02 15.29
N VAL A 34 -13.03 4.76 14.42
CA VAL A 34 -13.54 6.03 13.89
C VAL A 34 -14.14 5.79 12.50
N PRO A 35 -15.47 5.90 12.31
CA PRO A 35 -16.06 5.86 10.97
C PRO A 35 -15.61 7.13 10.25
N LYS A 36 -14.52 7.01 9.50
CA LYS A 36 -14.02 8.07 8.62
C LYS A 36 -14.94 8.14 7.41
N THR A 37 -16.05 8.86 7.55
CA THR A 37 -16.73 9.47 6.39
C THR A 37 -15.85 10.62 5.90
N ASN A 38 -14.62 10.30 5.49
CA ASN A 38 -13.74 11.25 4.83
C ASN A 38 -14.34 11.44 3.44
N LYS A 39 -15.25 12.40 3.29
CA LYS A 39 -15.51 12.98 1.98
C LYS A 39 -14.12 13.34 1.44
N VAL A 40 -13.74 12.78 0.29
CA VAL A 40 -12.40 13.01 -0.25
C VAL A 40 -12.36 14.47 -0.68
N GLU A 41 -11.91 15.33 0.21
CA GLU A 41 -11.83 16.77 -0.02
C GLU A 41 -10.77 17.04 -1.08
N SER A 42 -11.14 17.86 -2.07
CA SER A 42 -10.17 18.34 -3.04
C SER A 42 -9.10 19.17 -2.35
N SER A 43 -7.86 19.08 -2.84
CA SER A 43 -6.78 19.92 -2.34
C SER A 43 -6.85 21.37 -2.88
N CYS A 44 -7.58 21.57 -3.97
CA CYS A 44 -7.72 22.85 -4.66
C CYS A 44 -9.07 23.49 -4.33
N LYS A 45 -9.05 24.70 -3.77
CA LYS A 45 -10.28 25.46 -3.48
C LYS A 45 -10.98 25.91 -4.77
N ALA A 46 -12.30 26.01 -4.74
CA ALA A 46 -13.08 26.62 -5.81
C ALA A 46 -12.59 28.06 -6.10
N GLY A 47 -12.59 28.45 -7.37
CA GLY A 47 -12.10 29.75 -7.83
C GLY A 47 -10.60 29.82 -8.11
N THR A 48 -9.85 28.73 -7.90
CA THR A 48 -8.41 28.72 -8.20
C THR A 48 -8.17 28.69 -9.71
N VAL A 49 -7.44 29.67 -10.24
CA VAL A 49 -7.08 29.73 -11.67
C VAL A 49 -6.02 28.67 -11.99
N LEU A 50 -6.27 27.83 -12.98
CA LEU A 50 -5.41 26.71 -13.37
C LEU A 50 -4.58 27.07 -14.60
N ASN A 51 -3.25 26.99 -14.50
CA ASN A 51 -2.33 27.24 -15.60
C ASN A 51 -2.25 26.04 -16.58
N LEU A 52 -3.35 25.76 -17.28
CA LEU A 52 -3.51 24.63 -18.21
C LEU A 52 -3.60 25.07 -19.68
N LYS A 53 -3.46 26.36 -19.94
CA LYS A 53 -3.65 26.94 -21.26
C LYS A 53 -2.49 26.59 -22.18
N VAL A 54 -2.76 25.78 -23.21
CA VAL A 54 -1.78 25.43 -24.26
C VAL A 54 -1.90 26.37 -25.47
N PHE A 55 -3.13 26.77 -25.83
CA PHE A 55 -3.39 27.66 -26.96
C PHE A 55 -3.48 29.12 -26.54
N LYS A 56 -3.10 30.06 -27.41
CA LYS A 56 -3.21 31.50 -27.12
C LYS A 56 -4.66 32.00 -27.02
N LYS A 57 -5.59 31.33 -27.72
CA LYS A 57 -7.03 31.65 -27.71
C LYS A 57 -7.72 30.92 -26.54
N GLY A 58 -8.60 31.61 -25.82
CA GLY A 58 -9.36 31.10 -24.68
C GLY A 58 -8.87 31.63 -23.33
N ASP A 59 -9.76 31.63 -22.33
CA ASP A 59 -9.47 32.04 -20.97
C ASP A 59 -8.87 30.89 -20.15
N GLU A 60 -8.24 31.22 -19.02
CA GLU A 60 -7.68 30.23 -18.12
C GLU A 60 -8.81 29.50 -17.39
N PRO A 61 -8.84 28.15 -17.38
CA PRO A 61 -9.88 27.41 -16.69
C PRO A 61 -9.74 27.63 -15.18
N VAL A 62 -10.87 27.92 -14.53
CA VAL A 62 -10.97 28.12 -13.09
C VAL A 62 -11.54 26.87 -12.44
N ALA A 63 -10.99 26.47 -11.29
CA ALA A 63 -11.50 25.36 -10.51
C ALA A 63 -12.93 25.65 -10.02
N LEU A 64 -13.84 24.71 -10.28
CA LEU A 64 -15.24 24.76 -9.83
C LEU A 64 -15.36 24.18 -8.42
N GLU A 65 -16.58 24.14 -7.88
CA GLU A 65 -16.83 23.45 -6.61
C GLU A 65 -16.81 21.91 -6.78
N ASP A 66 -16.42 21.19 -5.72
CA ASP A 66 -16.29 19.72 -5.73
C ASP A 66 -17.59 18.99 -6.13
N SER A 67 -18.74 19.61 -5.87
CA SER A 67 -20.08 19.07 -6.17
C SER A 67 -20.45 19.19 -7.65
N GLU A 68 -19.83 20.11 -8.39
CA GLU A 68 -20.07 20.28 -9.83
C GLU A 68 -19.27 19.28 -10.66
N TYR A 69 -18.22 18.70 -10.07
CA TYR A 69 -17.45 17.64 -10.71
C TYR A 69 -18.19 16.30 -10.65
N PRO A 70 -18.09 15.47 -11.71
CA PRO A 70 -18.68 14.14 -11.71
C PRO A 70 -18.08 13.22 -10.62
N GLU A 71 -18.92 12.36 -10.04
CA GLU A 71 -18.55 11.42 -8.96
C GLU A 71 -17.36 10.50 -9.30
N TRP A 72 -17.21 10.13 -10.58
CA TRP A 72 -16.12 9.24 -11.00
C TRP A 72 -14.73 9.81 -10.74
N LEU A 73 -14.59 11.14 -10.62
CA LEU A 73 -13.31 11.81 -10.35
C LEU A 73 -12.73 11.37 -9.01
N TRP A 74 -13.59 11.26 -7.99
CA TRP A 74 -13.20 10.92 -6.64
C TRP A 74 -12.85 9.43 -6.49
N ASN A 75 -13.52 8.58 -7.27
CA ASN A 75 -13.26 7.14 -7.31
C ASN A 75 -11.87 6.79 -7.89
N MET A 76 -11.18 7.72 -8.56
CA MET A 76 -9.83 7.50 -9.11
C MET A 76 -8.71 7.56 -8.06
N ILE A 77 -8.97 8.20 -6.93
CA ILE A 77 -7.98 8.37 -5.85
C ILE A 77 -7.82 7.06 -5.07
N GLU A 78 -8.85 6.20 -5.09
CA GLU A 78 -8.79 4.91 -4.43
C GLU A 78 -7.67 4.06 -5.04
N PRO A 79 -6.77 3.50 -4.19
CA PRO A 79 -5.68 2.67 -4.68
C PRO A 79 -6.27 1.48 -5.46
N ASN A 80 -5.64 1.15 -6.59
CA ASN A 80 -6.06 0.13 -7.56
C ASN A 80 -6.99 -0.96 -6.99
N LYS A 81 -8.13 -1.18 -7.66
CA LYS A 81 -9.08 -2.26 -7.39
C LYS A 81 -8.38 -3.54 -6.92
N ASN A 82 -9.00 -4.20 -5.95
CA ASN A 82 -8.46 -5.43 -5.39
C ASN A 82 -8.17 -6.44 -6.53
N LEU A 83 -7.02 -7.12 -6.49
CA LEU A 83 -6.68 -8.12 -7.49
C LEU A 83 -7.73 -9.22 -7.59
N ASP A 84 -8.43 -9.52 -6.51
CA ASP A 84 -9.50 -10.50 -6.49
C ASP A 84 -10.76 -10.02 -7.22
N GLU A 85 -11.11 -8.73 -7.11
CA GLU A 85 -12.19 -8.12 -7.90
C GLU A 85 -11.84 -8.13 -9.38
N ILE A 86 -10.60 -7.75 -9.73
CA ILE A 86 -10.14 -7.78 -11.13
C ILE A 86 -10.12 -9.21 -11.68
N LYS A 87 -9.83 -10.21 -10.84
CA LYS A 87 -9.87 -11.63 -11.24
C LYS A 87 -11.29 -12.07 -11.58
N ASN A 88 -12.27 -11.64 -10.78
CA ASN A 88 -13.69 -11.96 -10.97
C ASN A 88 -14.27 -11.21 -12.18
N GLU A 89 -13.92 -9.93 -12.38
CA GLU A 89 -14.36 -9.12 -13.53
C GLU A 89 -13.67 -9.54 -14.84
N ASN A 90 -12.34 -9.71 -14.81
CA ASN A 90 -11.52 -9.94 -16.01
C ASN A 90 -10.26 -10.76 -15.70
N PHE A 91 -10.39 -12.09 -15.83
CA PHE A 91 -9.30 -13.04 -15.58
C PHE A 91 -8.02 -12.78 -16.40
N LEU A 92 -8.14 -12.37 -17.67
CA LEU A 92 -6.99 -12.10 -18.54
C LEU A 92 -6.20 -10.87 -18.07
N ARG A 93 -6.90 -9.80 -17.68
CA ARG A 93 -6.29 -8.60 -17.10
C ARG A 93 -5.56 -8.93 -15.80
N TRP A 94 -6.19 -9.71 -14.91
CA TRP A 94 -5.55 -10.19 -13.69
C TRP A 94 -4.25 -10.96 -13.96
N ARG A 95 -4.30 -11.91 -14.90
CA ARG A 95 -3.13 -12.73 -15.29
C ARG A 95 -2.00 -11.85 -15.82
N LYS A 96 -2.31 -10.89 -16.68
CA LYS A 96 -1.33 -9.94 -17.23
C LYS A 96 -0.64 -9.13 -16.12
N ILE A 97 -1.41 -8.57 -15.19
CA ILE A 97 -0.87 -7.80 -14.04
C ILE A 97 0.06 -8.67 -13.21
N LYS A 98 -0.33 -9.92 -12.92
CA LYS A 98 0.48 -10.86 -12.14
C LYS A 98 1.81 -11.19 -12.82
N LEU A 99 1.80 -11.44 -14.12
CA LEU A 99 3.00 -11.72 -14.91
C LEU A 99 3.95 -10.51 -14.96
N LEU A 100 3.42 -9.31 -15.16
CA LEU A 100 4.22 -8.08 -15.13
C LEU A 100 4.89 -7.88 -13.78
N LYS A 101 4.17 -8.10 -12.67
CA LYS A 101 4.72 -8.01 -11.32
C LYS A 101 5.85 -9.02 -11.08
N ALA A 102 5.65 -10.27 -11.49
CA ALA A 102 6.68 -11.30 -11.38
C ALA A 102 7.92 -10.98 -12.21
N ASN A 103 7.74 -10.49 -13.44
CA ASN A 103 8.85 -10.09 -14.31
C ASN A 103 9.62 -8.90 -13.70
N ASN A 104 8.92 -7.85 -13.26
CA ASN A 104 9.54 -6.71 -12.60
C ASN A 104 10.34 -7.13 -11.36
N ASN A 105 9.84 -8.07 -10.57
CA ASN A 105 10.56 -8.59 -9.41
C ASN A 105 11.82 -9.36 -9.81
N LYS A 106 11.76 -10.17 -10.87
CA LYS A 106 12.93 -10.88 -11.41
C LYS A 106 14.00 -9.91 -11.89
N ILE A 107 13.61 -8.87 -12.64
CA ILE A 107 14.52 -7.82 -13.11
C ILE A 107 15.17 -7.10 -11.92
N LYS A 108 14.39 -6.72 -10.90
CA LYS A 108 14.90 -6.08 -9.69
C LYS A 108 15.89 -6.97 -8.94
N ALA A 109 15.60 -8.26 -8.78
CA ALA A 109 16.49 -9.21 -8.12
C ALA A 109 17.81 -9.39 -8.87
N ASN A 110 17.76 -9.52 -10.20
CA ASN A 110 18.96 -9.62 -11.03
C ASN A 110 19.80 -8.34 -10.98
N ASN A 111 19.17 -7.18 -11.10
CA ASN A 111 19.85 -5.89 -11.00
C ASN A 111 20.48 -5.67 -9.61
N PHE A 112 19.82 -6.16 -8.56
CA PHE A 112 20.34 -6.13 -7.20
C PHE A 112 21.59 -7.01 -7.06
N LEU A 113 21.52 -8.28 -7.50
CA LEU A 113 22.66 -9.21 -7.46
C LEU A 113 23.84 -8.75 -8.31
N SER A 114 23.58 -8.08 -9.43
CA SER A 114 24.63 -7.53 -10.30
C SER A 114 25.32 -6.29 -9.70
N LYS A 115 24.71 -5.64 -8.69
CA LYS A 115 25.20 -4.38 -8.12
C LYS A 115 25.73 -4.54 -6.68
N MET A 116 25.52 -5.71 -6.08
CA MET A 116 26.26 -6.18 -4.91
C MET A 116 27.64 -6.67 -5.33
#